data_AF-A0A7J7UEL5-F1
#
_entry.id   AF-A0A7J7UEL5-F1
#
_cell.length_a   1.000
_cell.length_b   1.000
_cell.length_c   1.000
_cell.angle_alpha   90.00
_cell.angle_beta   90.00
_cell.angle_gamma   90.00
#
_symmetry.space_group_name_H-M   'P 1'
#
loop_
_entity.id
_entity.type
_entity.pdbx_description
1 polymer ?
#
loop_
_entity_poly.entity_id
_entity_poly.type
_entity_poly.pdbx_seq_one_letter_code
_entity_poly.pdbx_strand_id
1 'polypeptide(L)'
;MFYNQTKAIVPHDQLDAALIPVVNFSCGIFAGVLASLVTQPADVIKTHMQLSPVKFRWIGQAVTIIFKDYGLRGFFQGGVPRALRRTLMAAMAWTVYEEMMAKMGLKS
;
A
#
# COMPACT_ATOMS: atom_id res chain seq x y z
N MET A 1 13.50 25.09 -30.58
CA MET A 1 14.97 25.09 -30.39
C MET A 1 15.42 25.24 -28.94
N PHE A 2 14.60 25.77 -28.01
CA PHE A 2 14.92 25.86 -26.58
C PHE A 2 14.93 24.51 -25.83
N TYR A 3 14.04 23.59 -26.22
CA TYR A 3 13.89 22.27 -25.60
C TYR A 3 15.15 21.39 -25.68
N ASN A 4 15.90 21.48 -26.79
CA ASN A 4 17.14 20.73 -26.95
C ASN A 4 18.30 21.35 -26.15
N GLN A 5 18.23 22.63 -25.78
CA GLN A 5 19.26 23.28 -24.97
C GLN A 5 19.06 23.04 -23.48
N THR A 6 17.82 22.95 -22.99
CA THR A 6 17.55 22.53 -21.60
C THR A 6 17.90 21.07 -21.35
N LYS A 7 17.79 20.20 -22.38
CA LYS A 7 18.15 18.78 -22.28
C LYS A 7 19.66 18.53 -22.21
N ALA A 8 20.49 19.52 -22.56
CA ALA A 8 21.95 19.43 -22.49
C ALA A 8 22.54 19.79 -21.11
N ILE A 9 21.72 20.34 -20.20
CA ILE A 9 22.17 20.88 -18.90
C ILE A 9 21.96 19.87 -17.76
N VAL A 10 21.22 18.79 -17.98
CA VAL A 10 21.06 17.72 -16.98
C VAL A 10 22.09 16.62 -17.27
N PRO A 11 23.14 16.47 -16.45
CA PRO A 11 24.00 15.31 -16.51
C PRO A 11 23.14 14.11 -16.07
N HIS A 12 22.82 13.24 -17.02
CA HIS A 12 22.14 11.96 -16.78
C HIS A 12 23.09 10.92 -16.15
N ASP A 13 24.16 11.37 -15.52
CA ASP A 13 25.37 10.60 -15.26
C ASP A 13 25.66 10.57 -13.75
N GLN A 14 24.82 9.85 -12.99
CA GLN A 14 25.12 9.18 -11.70
C GLN A 14 23.86 8.71 -10.94
N LEU A 15 22.89 8.07 -11.61
CA LEU A 15 22.09 7.07 -10.92
C LEU A 15 22.18 5.82 -11.77
N ASP A 16 23.05 4.88 -11.35
CA ASP A 16 23.28 3.63 -12.07
C ASP A 16 21.94 3.06 -12.52
N ALA A 17 21.81 2.67 -13.79
CA ALA A 17 20.57 2.07 -14.30
C ALA A 17 20.15 0.83 -13.47
N ALA A 18 21.10 0.21 -12.75
CA ALA A 18 20.89 -0.85 -11.78
C ALA A 18 20.32 -0.37 -10.41
N LEU A 19 20.55 0.89 -10.02
CA LEU A 19 20.08 1.47 -8.76
C LEU A 19 18.69 2.12 -8.87
N ILE A 20 18.29 2.56 -10.08
CA ILE A 20 16.96 3.13 -10.35
C ILE A 20 15.81 2.21 -9.87
N PRO A 21 15.79 0.89 -10.16
CA PRO A 21 14.74 0.00 -9.68
C PRO A 21 14.72 -0.10 -8.15
N VAL A 22 15.90 -0.10 -7.51
CA VAL A 22 16.03 -0.21 -6.04
C VAL A 22 15.52 1.05 -5.35
N VAL A 23 15.85 2.23 -5.89
CA VAL A 23 15.37 3.52 -5.38
C VAL A 23 13.87 3.68 -5.59
N ASN A 24 13.36 3.32 -6.77
CA ASN A 24 11.90 3.34 -7.02
C ASN A 24 11.16 2.34 -6.13
N PHE A 25 11.73 1.16 -5.92
CA PHE A 25 11.15 0.14 -5.03
C PHE A 25 11.12 0.59 -3.58
N SER A 26 12.22 1.17 -3.07
CA SER A 26 12.28 1.68 -1.70
C SER A 26 11.31 2.85 -1.49
N CYS A 27 11.22 3.77 -2.45
CA CYS A 27 10.23 4.84 -2.44
C CYS A 27 8.80 4.28 -2.47
N GLY A 28 8.54 3.25 -3.29
CA GLY A 28 7.25 2.57 -3.35
C GLY A 28 6.86 1.91 -2.03
N ILE A 29 7.80 1.23 -1.37
CA ILE A 29 7.58 0.68 -0.02
C ILE A 29 7.27 1.81 0.96
N PHE A 30 8.05 2.88 0.98
CA PHE A 30 7.87 3.97 1.93
C PHE A 30 6.52 4.67 1.75
N ALA A 31 6.15 4.95 0.50
CA ALA A 31 4.83 5.49 0.16
C ALA A 31 3.70 4.52 0.56
N GLY A 32 3.87 3.21 0.33
CA GLY A 32 2.92 2.19 0.72
C GLY A 32 2.74 2.07 2.24
N VAL A 33 3.83 2.18 3.01
CA VAL A 33 3.80 2.20 4.46
C VAL A 33 3.07 3.45 4.96
N LEU A 34 3.41 4.64 4.46
CA LEU A 34 2.72 5.88 4.83
C LEU A 34 1.22 5.83 4.51
N ALA A 35 0.86 5.36 3.31
CA ALA A 35 -0.53 5.18 2.93
C ALA A 35 -1.24 4.14 3.83
N SER A 36 -0.56 3.07 4.21
CA SER A 36 -1.09 2.08 5.15
C SER A 36 -1.29 2.71 6.52
N LEU A 37 -0.34 3.49 7.05
CA LEU A 37 -0.47 4.16 8.34
C LEU A 37 -1.69 5.10 8.41
N VAL A 38 -1.97 5.82 7.32
CA VAL A 38 -3.12 6.72 7.23
C VAL A 38 -4.45 5.96 7.12
N THR A 39 -4.47 4.83 6.42
CA THR A 39 -5.70 4.06 6.16
C THR A 39 -6.02 3.00 7.23
N GLN A 40 -5.00 2.51 7.94
CA GLN A 40 -5.12 1.51 9.00
C GLN A 40 -6.14 1.88 10.09
N PRO A 41 -6.14 3.09 10.68
CA PRO A 41 -7.08 3.42 11.75
C PRO A 41 -8.53 3.42 11.25
N ALA A 42 -8.78 3.94 10.04
CA ALA A 42 -10.11 3.94 9.44
C ALA A 42 -10.62 2.52 9.18
N ASP A 43 -9.74 1.63 8.71
CA ASP A 43 -10.05 0.22 8.51
C ASP A 43 -10.34 -0.51 9.82
N VAL A 44 -9.54 -0.26 10.87
CA VAL A 44 -9.74 -0.87 12.20
C VAL A 44 -11.09 -0.46 12.78
N ILE A 45 -11.43 0.83 12.76
CA ILE A 45 -12.73 1.34 13.24
C ILE A 45 -13.89 0.66 12.49
N LYS A 46 -13.80 0.55 11.16
CA LYS A 46 -14.82 -0.12 10.35
C LYS A 46 -14.95 -1.60 10.70
N THR A 47 -13.83 -2.32 10.86
CA THR A 47 -13.88 -3.75 11.22
C THR A 47 -14.47 -3.98 12.61
N HIS A 48 -14.13 -3.18 13.61
CA HIS A 48 -14.74 -3.28 14.94
C HIS A 48 -16.23 -2.95 14.92
N MET A 49 -16.63 -1.96 14.12
CA MET A 49 -18.05 -1.62 13.94
C MET A 49 -18.83 -2.73 13.24
N GLN A 50 -18.23 -3.42 12.26
CA GLN A 50 -18.82 -4.59 11.60
C GLN A 50 -18.89 -5.83 12.50
N LEU A 51 -17.85 -6.07 13.31
CA LEU A 51 -17.79 -7.22 14.22
C LEU A 51 -18.65 -7.03 15.47
N SER A 52 -18.92 -5.80 15.89
CA SER A 52 -19.65 -5.50 17.13
C SER A 52 -20.54 -4.26 16.98
N PRO A 53 -21.61 -4.34 16.16
CA PRO A 53 -22.48 -3.22 15.86
C PRO A 53 -23.24 -2.68 17.09
N VAL A 54 -23.46 -3.51 18.10
CA VAL A 54 -24.16 -3.13 19.35
C VAL A 54 -23.27 -2.27 20.26
N LYS A 55 -21.96 -2.52 20.26
CA LYS A 55 -20.99 -1.84 21.13
C LYS A 55 -20.44 -0.55 20.48
N PHE A 56 -20.44 -0.49 19.14
CA PHE A 56 -19.90 0.61 18.35
C PHE A 56 -20.97 1.22 17.43
N ARG A 57 -21.85 2.08 17.99
CA ARG A 57 -22.92 2.76 17.23
C ARG A 57 -22.45 3.96 16.40
N TRP A 58 -21.36 4.61 16.80
CA TRP A 58 -20.85 5.84 16.19
C TRP A 58 -19.34 5.78 16.02
N ILE A 59 -18.85 6.32 14.90
CA ILE A 59 -17.41 6.34 14.54
C ILE A 59 -16.58 6.99 15.65
N GLY A 60 -16.98 8.16 16.16
CA GLY A 60 -16.25 8.84 17.24
C GLY A 60 -16.22 8.05 18.55
N GLN A 61 -17.30 7.34 18.86
CA GLN A 61 -17.38 6.51 20.06
C GLN A 61 -16.47 5.27 19.94
N ALA A 62 -16.40 4.66 18.76
CA ALA A 62 -15.47 3.57 18.47
C ALA A 62 -14.01 4.02 18.56
N VAL A 63 -13.67 5.19 18.02
CA VAL A 63 -12.31 5.76 18.14
C VAL A 63 -11.92 5.92 19.60
N THR A 64 -12.77 6.53 20.42
CA THR A 64 -12.47 6.78 21.84
C THR A 64 -12.34 5.48 22.63
N ILE A 65 -13.20 4.48 22.38
CA ILE A 65 -13.13 3.18 23.05
C ILE A 65 -11.86 2.42 22.64
N ILE A 66 -11.55 2.35 21.35
CA ILE A 66 -10.35 1.66 20.85
C ILE A 66 -9.08 2.33 21.41
N PHE A 67 -9.05 3.67 21.42
CA PHE A 67 -7.94 4.43 21.99
C PHE A 67 -7.78 4.20 23.50
N LYS A 68 -8.90 4.06 24.23
CA LYS A 68 -8.90 3.83 25.68
C LYS A 68 -8.53 2.39 26.07
N ASP A 69 -9.02 1.39 25.31
CA ASP A 69 -8.83 -0.03 25.63
C ASP A 69 -7.48 -0.58 25.11
N TYR A 70 -7.04 -0.15 23.92
CA TYR A 70 -5.88 -0.72 23.23
C TYR A 70 -4.77 0.31 22.91
N GLY A 71 -5.01 1.61 23.14
CA GLY A 71 -4.06 2.68 22.83
C GLY A 71 -3.77 2.85 21.33
N LEU A 72 -2.70 3.59 21.00
CA LEU A 72 -2.23 3.73 19.60
C LEU A 72 -1.86 2.37 18.97
N ARG A 73 -1.41 1.41 19.78
CA ARG A 73 -0.95 0.10 19.31
C ARG A 73 -2.11 -0.77 18.82
N GLY A 74 -3.31 -0.57 19.37
CA GLY A 74 -4.54 -1.24 18.91
C GLY A 74 -4.89 -0.94 17.45
N PHE A 75 -4.60 0.27 16.96
CA PHE A 75 -4.85 0.65 15.56
C PHE A 75 -3.90 -0.01 14.56
N PHE A 76 -2.73 -0.49 15.01
CA PHE A 76 -1.75 -1.18 14.16
C PHE A 76 -1.71 -2.69 14.40
N GLN A 77 -2.43 -3.18 15.40
CA GLN A 77 -2.51 -4.61 15.71
C GLN A 77 -3.25 -5.33 14.58
N GLY A 78 -2.56 -6.29 13.94
CA GLY A 78 -3.08 -7.03 12.78
C GLY A 78 -2.71 -6.45 11.41
N GLY A 79 -1.89 -5.38 11.34
CA GLY A 79 -1.40 -4.84 10.07
C GLY A 79 -0.56 -5.84 9.28
N VAL A 80 0.32 -6.60 9.94
CA VAL A 80 1.19 -7.61 9.32
C VAL A 80 0.40 -8.73 8.63
N PRO A 81 -0.51 -9.46 9.32
CA PRO A 81 -1.30 -10.51 8.66
C PRO A 81 -2.21 -9.95 7.56
N ARG A 82 -2.71 -8.72 7.69
CA ARG A 82 -3.50 -8.04 6.64
C ARG A 82 -2.66 -7.74 5.40
N ALA A 83 -1.45 -7.20 5.58
CA ALA A 83 -0.52 -6.92 4.50
C ALA A 83 -0.14 -8.21 3.76
N LEU A 84 0.22 -9.26 4.51
CA LEU A 84 0.54 -10.57 3.92
C LEU A 84 -0.61 -11.11 3.08
N ARG A 85 -1.85 -11.10 3.60
CA ARG A 85 -3.03 -11.54 2.86
C ARG A 85 -3.22 -10.72 1.59
N ARG A 86 -3.10 -9.39 1.64
CA ARG A 86 -3.26 -8.53 0.47
C ARG A 86 -2.19 -8.79 -0.59
N THR A 87 -0.92 -8.94 -0.18
CA THR A 87 0.18 -9.25 -1.08
C THR A 87 -0.01 -10.60 -1.75
N LEU A 88 -0.41 -11.64 -1.01
CA LEU A 88 -0.68 -12.96 -1.57
C LEU A 88 -1.84 -12.92 -2.58
N MET A 89 -2.93 -12.23 -2.27
CA MET A 89 -4.07 -12.08 -3.18
C MET A 89 -3.67 -11.34 -4.46
N ALA A 90 -2.88 -10.26 -4.35
CA ALA A 90 -2.38 -9.52 -5.50
C ALA A 90 -1.42 -10.36 -6.36
N ALA A 91 -0.52 -11.11 -5.72
CA ALA A 91 0.41 -12.00 -6.40
C ALA A 91 -0.34 -13.09 -7.18
N MET A 92 -1.32 -13.76 -6.55
CA MET A 92 -2.14 -14.77 -7.21
C MET A 92 -2.96 -14.19 -8.37
N ALA A 93 -3.53 -12.99 -8.20
CA ALA A 93 -4.27 -12.33 -9.28
C ALA A 93 -3.35 -12.03 -10.47
N TRP A 94 -2.11 -11.57 -10.21
CA TRP A 94 -1.17 -11.29 -11.28
C TRP A 94 -0.69 -12.54 -11.99
N THR A 95 -0.35 -13.60 -11.26
CA THR A 95 0.08 -14.86 -11.88
C THR A 95 -1.02 -15.46 -12.75
N VAL A 96 -2.26 -15.48 -12.27
CA VAL A 96 -3.41 -15.97 -13.08
C VAL A 96 -3.62 -15.11 -14.32
N TYR A 97 -3.53 -13.79 -14.19
CA TYR A 97 -3.66 -12.88 -15.33
C TYR A 97 -2.56 -13.11 -16.36
N GLU A 98 -1.29 -13.24 -15.95
CA GLU A 98 -0.17 -13.49 -16.84
C GLU A 98 -0.31 -14.83 -17.57
N GLU A 99 -0.70 -15.89 -16.86
CA GLU A 99 -0.97 -17.22 -17.42
C GLU A 99 -2.11 -17.17 -18.44
N MET A 100 -3.18 -16.43 -18.12
CA MET A 100 -4.34 -16.30 -19.01
C MET A 100 -4.00 -15.49 -20.26
N MET A 101 -3.26 -14.40 -20.11
CA MET A 101 -2.77 -13.57 -21.22
C MET A 101 -1.79 -14.33 -22.12
N ALA A 102 -0.91 -15.15 -21.53
CA ALA A 102 0.00 -16.01 -22.28
C ALA A 102 -0.76 -17.05 -23.11
N LYS A 103 -1.79 -17.68 -22.54
CA LYS A 103 -2.64 -18.67 -23.25
C LYS A 103 -3.50 -18.06 -24.35
N MET A 104 -3.91 -16.80 -24.22
CA MET A 104 -4.66 -16.08 -25.25
C MET A 104 -3.79 -15.55 -26.41
N GLY A 105 -2.46 -15.76 -26.37
CA GLY A 105 -1.56 -15.34 -27.46
C GLY A 105 -1.37 -13.82 -27.55
N LEU A 106 -1.77 -13.07 -26.53
CA LEU A 106 -1.67 -11.60 -26.47
C LEU A 106 -0.35 -11.11 -25.87
N LYS A 107 0.56 -12.04 -25.55
CA LYS A 107 1.91 -11.71 -25.09
C LYS A 107 2.82 -11.56 -26.30
N SER A 108 2.98 -10.32 -26.77
CA SER A 108 4.10 -9.93 -27.65
C SER A 108 5.42 -9.94 -26.88
#